data_AF-A0A957MRU9-F1
#
_entry.id   AF-A0A957MRU9-F1
#
_cell.length_a   1.000
_cell.length_b   1.000
_cell.length_c   1.000
_cell.angle_alpha   90.00
_cell.angle_beta   90.00
_cell.angle_gamma   90.00
#
_symmetry.space_group_name_H-M   'P 1'
#
loop_
_entity.id
_entity.type
_entity.pdbx_description
1 polymer ?
#
loop_
_entity_poly.entity_id
_entity_poly.type
_entity_poly.pdbx_seq_one_letter_code
_entity_poly.pdbx_strand_id
1 'polypeptide(L)'
;RWTAIRAEVQRAFNARLSTHSLKPSAWKAGDNLVDRLLGKELCVLVWAVEHMEMEKIPVAVRNWLALRPEERWWLFGMTAIATGTIHDAGKGWRLALKHALGDVAQSDLLQPRARRALSKPGDRPTLDLFQDDTE
;
A
#
# COMPACT_ATOMS: atom_id res chain seq x y z
N ARG A 1 -4.90 -12.53 -4.81
CA ARG A 1 -4.88 -11.05 -4.92
C ARG A 1 -6.01 -10.42 -4.10
N TRP A 2 -7.28 -10.64 -4.47
CA TRP A 2 -8.44 -10.00 -3.80
C TRP A 2 -8.56 -10.31 -2.30
N THR A 3 -8.26 -11.53 -1.89
CA THR A 3 -8.20 -11.91 -0.47
C THR A 3 -7.14 -11.12 0.31
N ALA A 4 -6.03 -10.74 -0.34
CA ALA A 4 -4.92 -10.04 0.30
C ALA A 4 -5.28 -8.58 0.65
N ILE A 5 -6.15 -7.94 -0.15
CA ILE A 5 -6.61 -6.56 0.13
C ILE A 5 -7.86 -6.52 1.02
N ARG A 6 -8.62 -7.63 1.11
CA ARG A 6 -9.92 -7.69 1.79
C ARG A 6 -9.89 -7.16 3.22
N ALA A 7 -8.97 -7.68 4.04
CA ALA A 7 -8.90 -7.35 5.46
C ALA A 7 -8.54 -5.88 5.69
N GLU A 8 -7.60 -5.36 4.91
CA GLU A 8 -7.12 -3.98 4.97
C GLU A 8 -8.21 -2.99 4.56
N VAL A 9 -8.89 -3.26 3.44
CA VAL A 9 -10.01 -2.44 2.96
C VAL A 9 -11.17 -2.48 3.97
N GLN A 10 -11.51 -3.67 4.50
CA GLN A 10 -12.56 -3.78 5.51
C GLN A 10 -12.26 -2.92 6.72
N ARG A 11 -11.02 -2.95 7.21
CA ARG A 11 -10.58 -2.15 8.35
C ARG A 11 -10.69 -0.66 8.06
N ALA A 12 -10.18 -0.21 6.91
CA ALA A 12 -10.21 1.20 6.51
C ALA A 12 -11.65 1.73 6.36
N PHE A 13 -12.54 0.95 5.77
CA PHE A 13 -13.94 1.33 5.59
C PHE A 13 -14.71 1.31 6.91
N ASN A 14 -14.49 0.30 7.76
CA ASN A 14 -15.12 0.23 9.07
C ASN A 14 -14.66 1.35 10.01
N ALA A 15 -13.41 1.78 9.93
CA ALA A 15 -12.93 2.93 10.68
C ALA A 15 -13.76 4.19 10.36
N ARG A 16 -14.07 4.41 9.06
CA ARG A 16 -14.88 5.54 8.61
C ARG A 16 -16.35 5.38 8.99
N LEU A 17 -16.91 4.17 8.88
CA LEU A 17 -18.26 3.90 9.38
C LEU A 17 -18.37 4.23 10.87
N SER A 18 -17.38 3.83 11.67
CA SER A 18 -17.33 4.14 13.10
C SER A 18 -17.25 5.64 13.38
N THR A 19 -16.48 6.41 12.59
CA THR A 19 -16.44 7.88 12.69
C THR A 19 -17.81 8.52 12.46
N HIS A 20 -18.63 7.91 11.60
CA HIS A 20 -20.00 8.36 11.33
C HIS A 20 -21.06 7.69 12.22
N SER A 21 -20.66 7.01 13.30
CA SER A 21 -21.56 6.27 14.20
C SER A 21 -22.43 5.21 13.49
N LEU A 22 -21.94 4.69 12.36
CA LEU A 22 -22.57 3.61 11.61
C LEU A 22 -22.02 2.26 12.06
N LYS A 23 -22.86 1.22 11.96
CA LYS A 23 -22.47 -0.14 12.35
C LYS A 23 -21.37 -0.66 11.40
N PRO A 24 -20.24 -1.16 11.93
CA PRO A 24 -19.22 -1.82 11.12
C PRO A 24 -19.80 -3.02 10.35
N SER A 25 -19.31 -3.24 9.14
CA SER A 25 -19.74 -4.34 8.29
C SER A 25 -18.59 -5.30 7.98
N ALA A 26 -18.93 -6.49 7.49
CA ALA A 26 -17.95 -7.47 7.06
C ALA A 26 -18.30 -7.92 5.65
N TRP A 27 -17.28 -8.16 4.83
CA TRP A 27 -17.47 -8.68 3.49
C TRP A 27 -18.11 -10.07 3.54
N LYS A 28 -19.19 -10.27 2.80
CA LYS A 28 -19.85 -11.57 2.59
C LYS A 28 -19.53 -12.09 1.19
N ALA A 29 -19.69 -13.40 0.98
CA ALA A 29 -19.66 -13.94 -0.38
C ALA A 29 -20.92 -13.48 -1.15
N GLY A 30 -20.75 -13.05 -2.39
CA GLY A 30 -21.81 -12.44 -3.20
C GLY A 30 -21.80 -10.92 -3.15
N ASP A 31 -22.96 -10.31 -3.35
CA ASP A 31 -23.10 -8.86 -3.47
C ASP A 31 -23.01 -8.17 -2.12
N ASN A 32 -22.18 -7.13 -2.05
CA ASN A 32 -22.01 -6.30 -0.88
C ASN A 32 -22.33 -4.84 -1.27
N LEU A 33 -23.28 -4.23 -0.58
CA LEU A 33 -23.60 -2.82 -0.79
C LEU A 33 -22.48 -1.96 -0.18
N VAL A 34 -21.93 -1.08 -1.01
CA VAL A 34 -20.86 -0.15 -0.64
C VAL A 34 -21.31 1.24 -1.03
N ASP A 35 -21.05 2.23 -0.16
CA ASP A 35 -21.28 3.63 -0.51
C ASP A 35 -20.54 3.99 -1.80
N ARG A 36 -21.14 4.85 -2.62
CA ARG A 36 -20.61 5.22 -3.94
C ARG A 36 -19.17 5.75 -3.88
N LEU A 37 -18.81 6.54 -2.86
CA LEU A 37 -17.45 7.09 -2.73
C LEU A 37 -16.46 6.01 -2.31
N LEU A 38 -16.84 5.15 -1.36
CA LEU A 38 -16.02 4.01 -0.96
C LEU A 38 -15.81 3.02 -2.12
N GLY A 39 -16.83 2.84 -2.97
CA GLY A 39 -16.72 2.06 -4.20
C GLY A 39 -15.69 2.64 -5.18
N LYS A 40 -15.65 3.97 -5.36
CA LYS A 40 -14.63 4.64 -6.17
C LYS A 40 -13.22 4.41 -5.62
N GLU A 41 -13.05 4.57 -4.31
CA GLU A 41 -11.75 4.35 -3.66
C GLU A 41 -11.28 2.90 -3.79
N LEU A 42 -12.21 1.95 -3.67
CA LEU A 42 -11.94 0.52 -3.88
C LEU A 42 -11.51 0.23 -5.32
N CYS A 43 -12.17 0.82 -6.33
CA CYS A 43 -11.82 0.64 -7.74
C CYS A 43 -10.36 1.06 -8.03
N VAL A 44 -9.89 2.17 -7.45
CA VAL A 44 -8.50 2.63 -7.62
C VAL A 44 -7.51 1.58 -7.13
N LEU A 45 -7.74 1.02 -5.94
CA LEU A 45 -6.88 -0.03 -5.39
C LEU A 45 -6.95 -1.30 -6.24
N VAL A 46 -8.15 -1.70 -6.65
CA VAL A 46 -8.38 -2.90 -7.46
C VAL A 46 -7.67 -2.81 -8.81
N TRP A 47 -7.76 -1.67 -9.51
CA TRP A 47 -7.04 -1.45 -10.77
C TRP A 47 -5.52 -1.49 -10.60
N ALA A 48 -5.00 -0.96 -9.49
CA ALA A 48 -3.57 -0.98 -9.24
C ALA A 48 -3.04 -2.40 -9.00
N VAL A 49 -3.77 -3.23 -8.24
CA VAL A 49 -3.32 -4.58 -7.88
C VAL A 49 -3.72 -5.67 -8.88
N GLU A 50 -4.53 -5.33 -9.90
CA GLU A 50 -5.07 -6.26 -10.91
C GLU A 50 -3.97 -7.11 -11.57
N HIS A 51 -2.90 -6.45 -12.03
CA HIS A 51 -1.76 -7.06 -12.73
C HIS A 51 -0.45 -6.94 -11.92
N MET A 52 -0.56 -6.90 -10.59
CA MET A 52 0.59 -6.77 -9.69
C MET A 52 1.03 -8.14 -9.15
N GLU A 53 2.34 -8.28 -8.92
CA GLU A 53 2.93 -9.41 -8.19
C GLU A 53 2.42 -9.44 -6.75
N MET A 54 2.18 -10.63 -6.21
CA MET A 54 1.58 -10.80 -4.88
C MET A 54 2.41 -10.15 -3.76
N GLU A 55 3.73 -10.08 -3.95
CA GLU A 55 4.70 -9.49 -3.02
C GLU A 55 4.57 -7.96 -2.91
N LYS A 56 4.14 -7.28 -3.97
CA LYS A 56 3.99 -5.82 -4.00
C LYS A 56 2.62 -5.34 -3.52
N ILE A 57 1.64 -6.25 -3.37
CA ILE A 57 0.27 -5.90 -2.93
C ILE A 57 0.26 -5.21 -1.55
N PRO A 58 0.98 -5.69 -0.52
CA PRO A 58 1.00 -5.00 0.78
C PRO A 58 1.53 -3.57 0.69
N VAL A 59 2.53 -3.33 -0.16
CA VAL A 59 3.08 -1.99 -0.43
C VAL A 59 2.03 -1.11 -1.09
N ALA A 60 1.33 -1.63 -2.11
CA ALA A 60 0.25 -0.91 -2.78
C ALA A 60 -0.89 -0.54 -1.85
N VAL A 61 -1.31 -1.45 -0.97
CA VAL A 61 -2.34 -1.17 0.04
C VAL A 61 -1.89 -0.09 1.01
N ARG A 62 -0.65 -0.17 1.52
CA ARG A 62 -0.10 0.85 2.41
C ARG A 62 -0.07 2.24 1.75
N ASN A 63 0.41 2.30 0.51
CA ASN A 63 0.49 3.55 -0.24
C ASN A 63 -0.92 4.11 -0.53
N TRP A 64 -1.88 3.24 -0.85
CA TRP A 64 -3.28 3.64 -1.02
C TRP A 64 -3.90 4.16 0.29
N LEU A 65 -3.59 3.55 1.44
CA LEU A 65 -4.02 4.02 2.76
C LEU A 65 -3.43 5.39 3.12
N ALA A 66 -2.22 5.70 2.64
CA ALA A 66 -1.55 6.98 2.86
C ALA A 66 -2.17 8.14 2.05
N LEU A 67 -2.88 7.85 0.96
CA LEU A 67 -3.59 8.86 0.18
C LEU A 67 -4.77 9.45 0.97
N ARG A 68 -5.03 10.73 0.77
CA ARG A 68 -6.27 11.35 1.22
C ARG A 68 -7.46 10.85 0.39
N PRO A 69 -8.68 10.82 0.94
CA PRO A 69 -9.88 10.46 0.19
C PRO A 69 -10.05 11.22 -1.13
N GLU A 70 -9.76 12.53 -1.13
CA GLU A 70 -9.87 13.41 -2.29
C GLU A 70 -8.89 13.01 -3.41
N GLU A 71 -7.67 12.61 -3.04
CA GLU A 71 -6.66 12.12 -3.97
C GLU A 71 -7.12 10.81 -4.61
N ARG A 72 -7.74 9.92 -3.84
CA ARG A 72 -8.32 8.68 -4.37
C ARG A 72 -9.47 8.96 -5.33
N TRP A 73 -10.35 9.91 -5.02
CA TRP A 73 -11.46 10.26 -5.92
C TRP A 73 -10.98 10.93 -7.19
N TRP A 74 -9.93 11.75 -7.10
CA TRP A 74 -9.29 12.35 -8.26
C TRP A 74 -8.65 11.28 -9.16
N LEU A 75 -7.90 10.33 -8.58
CA LEU A 75 -7.33 9.19 -9.30
C LEU A 75 -8.41 8.33 -9.95
N PHE A 76 -9.54 8.11 -9.26
CA PHE A 76 -10.69 7.44 -9.85
C PHE A 76 -11.19 8.19 -11.09
N GLY A 77 -11.36 9.52 -11.00
CA GLY A 77 -11.80 10.33 -12.13
C GLY A 77 -10.87 10.24 -13.33
N MET A 78 -9.56 10.45 -13.11
CA MET A 78 -8.55 10.35 -14.19
C MET A 78 -8.54 8.97 -14.83
N THR A 79 -8.59 7.92 -14.00
CA THR A 79 -8.56 6.54 -14.48
C THR A 79 -9.85 6.18 -15.19
N ALA A 80 -11.03 6.54 -14.66
CA ALA A 80 -12.31 6.22 -15.27
C ALA A 80 -12.55 6.96 -16.60
N ILE A 81 -12.04 8.19 -16.74
CA ILE A 81 -12.13 8.96 -18.00
C ILE A 81 -11.19 8.36 -19.06
N ALA A 82 -9.99 7.96 -18.65
CA ALA A 82 -8.95 7.53 -19.59
C ALA A 82 -8.93 6.01 -19.85
N THR A 83 -9.55 5.21 -18.98
CA THR A 83 -9.72 3.79 -19.21
C THR A 83 -10.93 3.61 -20.11
N GLY A 84 -10.72 2.94 -21.25
CA GLY A 84 -11.80 2.57 -22.15
C GLY A 84 -12.69 1.47 -21.57
N THR A 85 -12.71 0.32 -22.23
CA THR A 85 -13.57 -0.79 -21.84
C THR A 85 -13.02 -1.53 -20.61
N ILE A 86 -13.82 -2.42 -20.03
CA ILE A 86 -13.42 -3.28 -18.90
C ILE A 86 -12.16 -4.10 -19.26
N HIS A 87 -11.96 -4.40 -20.55
CA HIS A 87 -10.86 -5.21 -21.08
C HIS A 87 -9.55 -4.45 -21.29
N ASP A 88 -9.55 -3.11 -21.19
CA ASP A 88 -8.35 -2.29 -21.37
C ASP A 88 -7.48 -2.21 -20.11
N ALA A 89 -7.26 -3.36 -19.48
CA ALA A 89 -6.40 -3.48 -18.32
C ALA A 89 -4.92 -3.28 -18.70
N GLY A 90 -4.15 -2.64 -17.80
CA GLY A 90 -2.71 -2.48 -17.97
C GLY A 90 -2.26 -1.41 -18.97
N LYS A 91 -3.16 -0.53 -19.44
CA LYS A 91 -2.81 0.61 -20.31
C LYS A 91 -3.12 1.95 -19.62
N GLY A 92 -2.40 3.00 -20.03
CA GLY A 92 -2.62 4.38 -19.57
C GLY A 92 -2.62 4.51 -18.05
N TRP A 93 -3.65 5.15 -17.51
CA TRP A 93 -3.76 5.44 -16.07
C TRP A 93 -3.81 4.19 -15.18
N ARG A 94 -4.33 3.04 -15.66
CA ARG A 94 -4.27 1.79 -14.88
C ARG A 94 -2.83 1.30 -14.70
N LEU A 95 -2.00 1.43 -15.72
CA LEU A 95 -0.57 1.10 -15.61
C LEU A 95 0.14 2.10 -14.69
N ALA A 96 -0.17 3.40 -14.83
CA ALA A 96 0.36 4.42 -13.93
C ALA A 96 0.00 4.15 -12.46
N LEU A 97 -1.24 3.74 -12.17
CA LEU A 97 -1.66 3.35 -10.81
C LEU A 97 -0.87 2.16 -10.26
N LYS A 98 -0.62 1.14 -11.09
CA LYS A 98 0.21 -0.01 -10.70
C LYS A 98 1.60 0.44 -10.25
N HIS A 99 2.27 1.31 -11.01
CA HIS A 99 3.60 1.80 -10.63
C HIS A 99 3.53 2.79 -9.45
N ALA A 100 2.59 3.73 -9.46
CA ALA A 100 2.43 4.72 -8.40
C ALA A 100 2.14 4.10 -7.03
N LEU A 101 1.44 2.96 -6.98
CA LEU A 101 1.17 2.26 -5.72
C LEU A 101 2.16 1.13 -5.43
N GLY A 102 2.66 0.43 -6.44
CA GLY A 102 3.52 -0.75 -6.26
C GLY A 102 5.02 -0.52 -6.37
N ASP A 103 5.47 0.63 -6.87
CA ASP A 103 6.86 0.86 -7.29
C ASP A 103 7.32 2.27 -6.86
N VAL A 104 7.11 2.59 -5.58
CA VAL A 104 7.52 3.88 -5.00
C VAL A 104 8.92 3.71 -4.42
N ALA A 105 9.89 4.55 -4.78
CA ALA A 105 11.26 4.51 -4.22
C ALA A 105 11.32 4.48 -2.67
N GLN A 106 10.25 4.95 -2.02
CA GLN A 106 10.06 4.92 -0.58
C GLN A 106 9.83 3.50 -0.01
N SER A 107 9.43 2.51 -0.81
CA SER A 107 9.38 1.10 -0.39
C SER A 107 10.77 0.53 -0.13
N ASP A 108 11.78 0.96 -0.90
CA ASP A 108 13.17 0.53 -0.72
C ASP A 108 13.79 1.16 0.53
N LEU A 109 13.45 2.42 0.83
CA LEU A 109 13.87 3.12 2.05
C LEU A 109 13.24 2.54 3.33
N LEU A 110 12.07 1.92 3.20
CA LEU A 110 11.29 1.38 4.31
C LEU A 110 11.38 -0.14 4.43
N GLN A 111 12.20 -0.80 3.59
CA GLN A 111 12.54 -2.19 3.85
C GLN A 111 13.11 -2.26 5.27
N PRO A 112 12.55 -3.11 6.15
CA PRO A 112 13.16 -3.30 7.46
C PRO A 112 14.57 -3.75 7.16
N ARG A 113 15.55 -2.90 7.49
CA ARG A 113 16.96 -3.27 7.48
C ARG A 113 16.99 -4.64 8.14
N ALA A 114 17.26 -5.70 7.37
CA ALA A 114 17.39 -7.04 7.89
C ALA A 114 18.22 -6.88 9.15
N ARG A 115 17.63 -7.20 10.32
CA ARG A 115 18.25 -6.96 11.64
C ARG A 115 19.71 -7.29 11.44
N ARG A 116 20.60 -6.28 11.44
CA ARG A 116 22.03 -6.52 11.33
C ARG A 116 22.24 -7.62 12.36
N ALA A 117 22.60 -8.82 11.89
CA ALA A 117 22.89 -9.92 12.79
C ALA A 117 23.79 -9.28 13.83
N LEU A 118 23.32 -9.25 15.09
CA LEU A 118 24.04 -8.61 16.17
C LEU A 118 25.47 -9.11 16.02
N SER A 119 26.39 -8.23 15.63
CA SER A 119 27.78 -8.62 15.45
C SER A 119 28.16 -9.34 16.73
N LYS A 120 28.67 -10.57 16.60
CA LYS A 120 29.07 -11.37 17.77
C LYS A 120 29.93 -10.46 18.65
N PRO A 121 29.78 -10.50 19.99
CA PRO A 121 30.51 -9.62 20.91
C PRO A 121 32.01 -9.97 20.89
N GLY A 122 32.70 -9.48 19.87
CA GLY A 122 34.08 -9.83 19.53
C GLY A 122 34.56 -9.18 18.23
N ASP A 123 33.65 -8.69 17.38
CA ASP A 123 34.00 -8.02 16.11
C ASP A 123 33.70 -6.51 16.14
N ARG A 124 33.96 -5.89 17.29
CA ARG A 124 34.07 -4.43 17.39
C ARG A 124 35.54 -4.10 17.07
N PRO A 125 35.87 -3.37 15.99
CA PRO A 125 37.20 -2.81 15.88
C PRO A 125 37.39 -1.87 17.07
N THR A 126 38.25 -2.26 18.01
CA THR A 126 38.77 -1.36 19.04
C THR A 126 39.51 -0.26 18.29
N LEU A 127 38.81 0.88 18.13
CA LEU A 127 39.43 2.14 17.78
C LEU A 127 40.37 2.50 18.92
N ASP A 128 41.65 2.21 18.70
CA ASP A 128 42.75 2.47 19.62
C ASP A 128 43.04 3.98 19.62
N LEU A 129 42.11 4.74 20.21
CA LEU A 129 42.08 6.21 20.23
C LEU A 129 42.91 6.80 21.38
N PHE A 130 43.55 5.95 22.18
CA PHE A 130 44.42 6.32 23.28
C PHE A 130 45.61 5.36 23.31
N GLN A 131 46.44 5.40 22.27
CA GLN A 131 47.82 4.95 22.41
C GLN A 131 48.52 5.99 23.28
N ASP A 132 48.64 5.69 24.56
CA ASP A 132 49.48 6.47 25.47
C ASP A 132 50.94 6.27 25.05
N ASP A 133 51.51 7.32 24.44
CA ASP A 133 52.95 7.47 24.26
C ASP A 133 53.63 7.32 25.62
N THR A 134 54.27 6.18 25.84
CA THR A 134 55.18 5.97 26.97
C THR A 134 56.53 5.44 26.47
N GLU A 135 57.45 6.40 26.45
CA GLU A 135 58.94 6.36 26.43
C GLU A 135 59.68 5.89 25.15
#